data_AF-A0A967Z5H2-F1
#
_entry.id   AF-A0A967Z5H2-F1
#
_cell.length_a   1.000
_cell.length_b   1.000
_cell.length_c   1.000
_cell.angle_alpha   90.00
_cell.angle_beta   90.00
_cell.angle_gamma   90.00
#
_symmetry.space_group_name_H-M   'P 1'
#
loop_
_entity.id
_entity.type
_entity.pdbx_description
1 polymer ?
#
loop_
_entity_poly.entity_id
_entity_poly.type
_entity_poly.pdbx_seq_one_letter_code
_entity_poly.pdbx_strand_id
1 'polypeptide(L)'
;KTVYPEAYRYSLATDHNDNKLVVLEAMSEGVVFTSREHLATTDSLAVLRPRLSRIEKAKALLKAFSYSGRPYDFDFDFRTDSQLVCTELVYKVYEPEQGYRGIRFPLRSVAGRPVITANDIAKQFDQHYEKSGQQFDLVLFLDGNERDGKAEKAGIERFRASWKRPKWHILTQNTPFASR
;
A
#
# COMPACT_ATOMS: atom_id res chain seq x y z
N LYS A 1 15.47 -21.92 10.04
CA LYS A 1 15.53 -20.78 9.10
C LYS A 1 14.26 -20.83 8.26
N THR A 2 13.31 -19.93 8.47
CA THR A 2 12.06 -19.92 7.70
C THR A 2 12.36 -19.49 6.26
N VAL A 3 11.92 -20.26 5.28
CA VAL A 3 12.14 -20.03 3.85
C VAL A 3 10.84 -20.24 3.10
N TYR A 4 10.64 -19.48 2.02
CA TYR A 4 9.44 -19.54 1.16
C TYR A 4 9.88 -19.78 -0.29
N PRO A 5 10.39 -20.99 -0.61
CA PRO A 5 10.98 -21.27 -1.92
C PRO A 5 9.99 -21.14 -3.07
N GLU A 6 8.71 -21.49 -2.87
CA GLU A 6 7.68 -21.31 -3.89
C GLU A 6 7.37 -19.84 -4.15
N ALA A 7 7.14 -19.04 -3.11
CA ALA A 7 6.94 -17.60 -3.24
C ALA A 7 8.13 -16.93 -3.96
N TYR A 8 9.36 -17.33 -3.60
CA TYR A 8 10.55 -16.86 -4.30
C TYR A 8 10.55 -17.27 -5.78
N ARG A 9 10.20 -18.53 -6.10
CA ARG A 9 10.08 -18.99 -7.49
C ARG A 9 9.05 -18.19 -8.28
N TYR A 10 7.88 -17.88 -7.69
CA TYR A 10 6.87 -17.04 -8.32
C TYR A 10 7.37 -15.61 -8.57
N SER A 11 8.14 -15.05 -7.65
CA SER A 11 8.74 -13.71 -7.82
C SER A 11 9.77 -13.60 -8.96
N LEU A 12 10.21 -14.73 -9.52
CA LEU A 12 11.14 -14.77 -10.65
C LEU A 12 10.44 -14.92 -12.01
N ALA A 13 9.12 -15.14 -12.02
CA ALA A 13 8.35 -15.30 -13.25
C ALA A 13 8.06 -13.97 -13.95
N THR A 14 7.46 -14.07 -15.13
CA THR A 14 6.94 -12.93 -15.91
C THR A 14 5.44 -13.06 -16.15
N ASP A 15 4.78 -11.95 -16.44
CA ASP A 15 3.38 -11.94 -16.89
C ASP A 15 3.27 -12.30 -18.39
N HIS A 16 2.04 -12.30 -18.92
CA HIS A 16 1.75 -12.62 -20.32
C HIS A 16 2.41 -11.67 -21.35
N ASN A 17 2.87 -10.50 -20.91
CA ASN A 17 3.59 -9.52 -21.72
C ASN A 17 5.11 -9.53 -21.45
N ASP A 18 5.62 -10.57 -20.80
CA ASP A 18 7.02 -10.74 -20.41
C ASP A 18 7.54 -9.70 -19.40
N ASN A 19 6.65 -9.03 -18.65
CA ASN A 19 7.05 -8.12 -17.58
C ASN A 19 7.38 -8.90 -16.30
N LYS A 20 8.42 -8.47 -15.58
CA LYS A 20 8.85 -9.11 -14.33
C LYS A 20 7.83 -8.93 -13.21
N LEU A 21 7.54 -10.01 -12.48
CA LEU A 21 6.64 -9.98 -11.32
C LEU A 21 7.37 -9.49 -10.06
N VAL A 22 7.42 -8.17 -9.87
CA VAL A 22 8.23 -7.52 -8.81
C VAL A 22 7.40 -6.88 -7.69
N VAL A 23 6.07 -7.00 -7.76
CA VAL A 23 5.12 -6.52 -6.75
C VAL A 23 4.46 -7.72 -6.10
N LEU A 24 4.30 -7.73 -4.78
CA LEU A 24 3.48 -8.69 -4.06
C LEU A 24 2.33 -7.93 -3.42
N GLU A 25 1.11 -8.20 -3.85
CA GLU A 25 -0.08 -7.47 -3.44
C GLU A 25 -1.26 -8.40 -3.17
N ALA A 26 -2.24 -7.93 -2.40
CA ALA A 26 -3.50 -8.63 -2.19
C ALA A 26 -4.61 -7.93 -3.00
N MET A 27 -5.18 -8.67 -3.93
CA MET A 27 -6.27 -8.28 -4.84
C MET A 27 -7.31 -9.39 -4.92
N SER A 28 -8.38 -9.25 -5.71
CA SER A 28 -9.46 -10.25 -5.82
C SER A 28 -8.96 -11.69 -6.06
N GLU A 29 -7.84 -11.85 -6.75
CA GLU A 29 -7.18 -13.10 -7.09
C GLU A 29 -6.39 -13.72 -5.91
N GLY A 30 -6.31 -13.01 -4.78
CA GLY A 30 -5.54 -13.36 -3.58
C GLY A 30 -4.26 -12.55 -3.45
N VAL A 31 -3.31 -13.10 -2.67
CA VAL A 31 -1.98 -12.53 -2.48
C VAL A 31 -1.05 -13.06 -3.57
N VAL A 32 -0.83 -12.25 -4.60
CA VAL A 32 -0.18 -12.67 -5.84
C VAL A 32 0.99 -11.77 -6.20
N PHE A 33 1.92 -12.33 -6.99
CA PHE A 33 2.98 -11.55 -7.59
C PHE A 33 2.50 -10.94 -8.91
N THR A 34 2.67 -9.63 -9.07
CA THR A 34 2.26 -8.86 -10.26
C THR A 34 3.39 -8.01 -10.81
N SER A 35 3.22 -7.57 -12.05
CA SER A 35 4.14 -6.64 -12.69
C SER A 35 3.85 -5.20 -12.26
N ARG A 36 4.81 -4.30 -12.50
CA ARG A 36 4.62 -2.86 -12.18
C ARG A 36 3.60 -2.23 -13.11
N GLU A 37 3.54 -2.74 -14.33
CA GLU A 37 2.63 -2.38 -15.41
C GLU A 37 1.20 -2.70 -14.98
N HIS A 38 0.97 -3.88 -14.39
CA HIS A 38 -0.32 -4.24 -13.80
C HIS A 38 -0.67 -3.32 -12.62
N LEU A 39 0.23 -3.16 -11.64
CA LEU A 39 -0.02 -2.27 -10.49
C LEU A 39 -0.36 -0.83 -10.92
N ALA A 40 0.22 -0.36 -12.03
CA ALA A 40 0.03 1.00 -12.52
C ALA A 40 -1.33 1.23 -13.22
N THR A 41 -2.16 0.19 -13.41
CA THR A 41 -3.53 0.35 -13.92
C THR A 41 -4.49 0.75 -12.78
N THR A 42 -4.24 1.91 -12.18
CA THR A 42 -5.01 2.47 -11.07
C THR A 42 -5.26 3.97 -11.30
N ASP A 43 -6.29 4.52 -10.66
CA ASP A 43 -6.65 5.94 -10.80
C ASP A 43 -5.53 6.86 -10.27
N SER A 44 -4.83 6.45 -9.22
CA SER A 44 -3.71 7.20 -8.64
C SER A 44 -2.75 6.26 -7.93
N LEU A 45 -1.45 6.55 -7.98
CA LEU A 45 -0.42 5.69 -7.41
C LEU A 45 0.51 6.48 -6.48
N ALA A 46 0.62 6.04 -5.24
CA ALA A 46 1.62 6.53 -4.29
C ALA A 46 2.58 5.41 -3.90
N VAL A 47 3.89 5.68 -4.00
CA VAL A 47 4.94 4.77 -3.56
C VAL A 47 5.60 5.34 -2.32
N LEU A 48 5.38 4.66 -1.19
CA LEU A 48 5.93 5.03 0.12
C LEU A 48 7.03 4.07 0.54
N ARG A 49 8.19 4.60 0.91
CA ARG A 49 9.32 3.82 1.41
C ARG A 49 9.36 3.90 2.94
N PRO A 50 9.32 2.78 3.68
CA PRO A 50 9.39 2.83 5.13
C PRO A 50 10.78 3.27 5.60
N ARG A 51 10.83 4.12 6.63
CA ARG A 51 12.04 4.51 7.36
C ARG A 51 12.45 3.44 8.37
N LEU A 52 12.63 2.22 7.86
CA LEU A 52 13.10 1.04 8.59
C LEU A 52 14.52 0.68 8.17
N SER A 53 15.25 -0.01 9.04
CA SER A 53 16.56 -0.58 8.71
C SER A 53 16.46 -1.61 7.58
N ARG A 54 17.57 -1.94 6.92
CA ARG A 54 17.59 -2.96 5.86
C ARG A 54 17.13 -4.32 6.37
N ILE A 55 17.50 -4.68 7.60
CA ILE A 55 17.11 -5.93 8.25
C ILE A 55 15.59 -5.97 8.45
N GLU A 56 15.00 -4.88 8.95
CA GLU A 56 13.56 -4.80 9.15
C GLU A 56 12.77 -4.84 7.83
N LYS A 57 13.28 -4.20 6.77
CA LYS A 57 12.69 -4.31 5.43
C LYS A 57 12.76 -5.74 4.90
N ALA A 58 13.88 -6.43 5.10
CA ALA A 58 14.03 -7.83 4.71
C ALA A 58 13.07 -8.75 5.51
N LYS A 59 12.89 -8.50 6.81
CA LYS A 59 11.88 -9.20 7.63
C LYS A 59 10.47 -8.98 7.09
N ALA A 60 10.10 -7.75 6.74
CA ALA A 60 8.80 -7.44 6.14
C ALA A 60 8.57 -8.21 4.84
N LEU A 61 9.57 -8.25 3.94
CA LEU A 61 9.50 -9.00 2.69
C LEU A 61 9.36 -10.51 2.92
N LEU A 62 10.12 -11.08 3.87
CA LEU A 62 9.97 -12.49 4.23
C LEU A 62 8.60 -12.79 4.83
N LYS A 63 8.06 -11.90 5.66
CA LYS A 63 6.70 -12.01 6.19
C LYS A 63 5.67 -11.92 5.06
N ALA A 64 5.86 -11.04 4.09
CA ALA A 64 5.02 -10.93 2.89
C ALA A 64 5.00 -12.25 2.10
N PHE A 65 6.16 -12.89 1.91
CA PHE A 65 6.25 -14.16 1.19
C PHE A 65 5.46 -15.29 1.88
N SER A 66 5.29 -15.24 3.21
CA SER A 66 4.46 -16.19 3.96
C SER A 66 2.95 -16.08 3.67
N TYR A 67 2.54 -14.94 3.10
CA TYR A 67 1.16 -14.67 2.70
C TYR A 67 0.91 -14.99 1.22
N SER A 68 1.96 -15.19 0.42
CA SER A 68 1.85 -15.55 -1.00
C SER A 68 0.92 -16.74 -1.21
N GLY A 69 -0.03 -16.61 -2.13
CA GLY A 69 -1.00 -17.65 -2.49
C GLY A 69 -2.23 -17.73 -1.56
N ARG A 70 -2.32 -16.91 -0.51
CA ARG A 70 -3.55 -16.86 0.30
C ARG A 70 -4.68 -16.21 -0.48
N PRO A 71 -5.93 -16.71 -0.35
CA PRO A 71 -7.10 -16.13 -1.01
C PRO A 71 -7.41 -14.70 -0.52
N TYR A 72 -8.16 -13.95 -1.31
CA TYR A 72 -8.66 -12.63 -0.93
C TYR A 72 -9.84 -12.75 0.04
N ASP A 73 -9.94 -11.82 0.98
CA ASP A 73 -11.05 -11.77 1.94
C ASP A 73 -12.22 -10.96 1.39
N PHE A 74 -13.14 -11.65 0.70
CA PHE A 74 -14.36 -11.03 0.19
C PHE A 74 -15.42 -10.81 1.28
N ASP A 75 -15.34 -11.54 2.40
CA ASP A 75 -16.26 -11.44 3.54
C ASP A 75 -15.82 -10.35 4.54
N PHE A 76 -14.66 -9.74 4.30
CA PHE A 76 -13.99 -8.77 5.17
C PHE A 76 -13.89 -9.28 6.62
N ASP A 77 -13.66 -10.58 6.81
CA ASP A 77 -13.50 -11.26 8.10
C ASP A 77 -12.09 -11.20 8.69
N PHE A 78 -11.76 -10.01 9.22
CA PHE A 78 -10.53 -9.67 9.93
C PHE A 78 -10.20 -10.50 11.20
N ARG A 79 -10.97 -11.55 11.53
CA ARG A 79 -10.69 -12.44 12.68
C ARG A 79 -9.64 -13.51 12.36
N THR A 80 -9.43 -13.80 11.08
CA THR A 80 -8.46 -14.79 10.61
C THR A 80 -7.50 -14.13 9.65
N ASP A 81 -6.30 -14.69 9.49
CA ASP A 81 -5.36 -14.28 8.44
C ASP A 81 -5.35 -15.27 7.26
N SER A 82 -6.33 -16.18 7.18
CA SER A 82 -6.44 -17.15 6.09
C SER A 82 -6.82 -16.50 4.75
N GLN A 83 -7.42 -15.31 4.81
CA GLN A 83 -7.73 -14.45 3.67
C GLN A 83 -7.24 -13.04 4.00
N LEU A 84 -6.85 -12.23 3.00
CA LEU A 84 -6.32 -10.88 3.24
C LEU A 84 -6.89 -9.84 2.27
N VAL A 85 -7.15 -8.65 2.81
CA VAL A 85 -7.45 -7.43 2.03
C VAL A 85 -6.14 -6.67 1.70
N CYS A 86 -6.16 -5.83 0.66
CA CYS A 86 -4.99 -5.05 0.18
C CYS A 86 -4.23 -4.30 1.29
N THR A 87 -4.93 -3.58 2.17
CA THR A 87 -4.31 -2.84 3.28
C THR A 87 -3.99 -3.73 4.48
N GLU A 88 -4.63 -4.88 4.60
CA GLU A 88 -4.34 -5.85 5.65
C GLU A 88 -2.99 -6.53 5.43
N LEU A 89 -2.67 -6.92 4.19
CA LEU A 89 -1.34 -7.43 3.85
C LEU A 89 -0.26 -6.46 4.32
N VAL A 90 -0.40 -5.17 3.99
CA VAL A 90 0.54 -4.11 4.40
C VAL A 90 0.61 -3.98 5.92
N TYR A 91 -0.55 -4.00 6.62
CA TYR A 91 -0.59 -3.97 8.08
C TYR A 91 0.19 -5.15 8.68
N LYS A 92 -0.13 -6.38 8.27
CA LYS A 92 0.45 -7.61 8.83
C LYS A 92 1.96 -7.68 8.62
N VAL A 93 2.46 -7.33 7.43
CA VAL A 93 3.91 -7.43 7.12
C VAL A 93 4.74 -6.41 7.89
N TYR A 94 4.15 -5.28 8.27
CA TYR A 94 4.79 -4.23 9.06
C TYR A 94 4.32 -4.19 10.52
N GLU A 95 3.49 -5.13 10.97
CA GLU A 95 2.97 -5.17 12.33
C GLU A 95 4.13 -5.28 13.33
N PRO A 96 4.23 -4.37 14.31
CA PRO A 96 5.29 -4.39 15.30
C PRO A 96 5.26 -5.65 16.17
N GLU A 97 6.42 -6.24 16.40
CA GLU A 97 6.59 -7.44 17.24
C GLU A 97 7.96 -7.40 17.94
N GLN A 98 8.23 -8.35 18.83
CA GLN A 98 9.50 -8.36 19.58
C GLN A 98 10.70 -8.42 18.63
N GLY A 99 11.60 -7.43 18.72
CA GLY A 99 12.78 -7.34 17.84
C GLY A 99 12.47 -6.89 16.40
N TYR A 100 11.28 -6.33 16.16
CA TYR A 100 10.88 -5.71 14.90
C TYR A 100 10.08 -4.44 15.18
N ARG A 101 10.65 -3.25 14.91
CA ARG A 101 9.96 -1.99 15.20
C ARG A 101 8.67 -1.87 14.40
N GLY A 102 8.69 -2.32 13.14
CA GLY A 102 7.55 -2.24 12.24
C GLY A 102 7.07 -0.80 12.02
N ILE A 103 5.83 -0.67 11.57
CA ILE A 103 5.13 0.60 11.38
C ILE A 103 3.93 0.63 12.32
N ARG A 104 3.74 1.74 13.04
CA ARG A 104 2.54 1.99 13.84
C ARG A 104 1.45 2.56 12.95
N PHE A 105 0.51 1.74 12.52
CA PHE A 105 -0.62 2.17 11.71
C PHE A 105 -1.82 2.64 12.56
N PRO A 106 -2.59 3.66 12.13
CA PRO A 106 -3.76 4.14 12.85
C PRO A 106 -4.98 3.24 12.60
N LEU A 107 -5.04 2.10 13.30
CA LEU A 107 -6.18 1.19 13.21
C LEU A 107 -7.46 1.84 13.73
N ARG A 108 -8.56 1.62 13.02
CA ARG A 108 -9.93 1.95 13.43
C ARG A 108 -10.73 0.67 13.59
N SER A 109 -11.74 0.68 14.47
CA SER A 109 -12.66 -0.44 14.60
C SER A 109 -13.90 -0.21 13.74
N VAL A 110 -14.26 -1.18 12.90
CA VAL A 110 -15.52 -1.22 12.16
C VAL A 110 -16.16 -2.57 12.45
N ALA A 111 -17.36 -2.56 13.02
CA ALA A 111 -18.03 -3.78 13.48
C ALA A 111 -17.13 -4.69 14.36
N GLY A 112 -16.31 -4.09 15.23
CA GLY A 112 -15.40 -4.81 16.12
C GLY A 112 -14.10 -5.29 15.47
N ARG A 113 -13.89 -5.02 14.17
CA ARG A 113 -12.75 -5.49 13.39
C ARG A 113 -11.74 -4.36 13.14
N PRO A 114 -10.42 -4.59 13.28
CA PRO A 114 -9.41 -3.60 12.99
C PRO A 114 -9.30 -3.38 11.48
N VAL A 115 -9.43 -2.14 11.04
CA VAL A 115 -9.36 -1.74 9.64
C VAL A 115 -8.40 -0.57 9.49
N ILE A 116 -7.70 -0.53 8.37
CA ILE A 116 -6.98 0.65 7.90
C ILE A 116 -7.22 0.83 6.40
N THR A 117 -7.41 2.07 5.97
CA THR A 117 -7.56 2.42 4.55
C THR A 117 -6.28 3.05 3.99
N ALA A 118 -6.13 3.07 2.66
CA ALA A 118 -5.02 3.80 2.02
C ALA A 118 -5.03 5.29 2.39
N ASN A 119 -6.22 5.90 2.54
CA ASN A 119 -6.36 7.28 2.99
C ASN A 119 -5.92 7.49 4.44
N ASP A 120 -6.11 6.50 5.33
CA ASP A 120 -5.60 6.58 6.70
C ASP A 120 -4.06 6.59 6.72
N ILE A 121 -3.41 5.83 5.82
CA ILE A 121 -1.94 5.84 5.64
C ILE A 121 -1.47 7.21 5.11
N ALA A 122 -2.13 7.75 4.08
CA ALA A 122 -1.80 9.07 3.53
C ALA A 122 -2.03 10.21 4.55
N LYS A 123 -3.10 10.13 5.35
CA LYS A 123 -3.38 11.05 6.46
C LYS A 123 -2.30 10.98 7.52
N GLN A 124 -1.91 9.77 7.94
CA GLN A 124 -0.82 9.60 8.91
C GLN A 124 0.50 10.18 8.38
N PHE A 125 0.79 9.95 7.10
CA PHE A 125 1.96 10.53 6.45
C PHE A 125 1.95 12.06 6.57
N ASP A 126 0.86 12.72 6.19
CA ASP A 126 0.72 14.19 6.26
C ASP A 126 0.89 14.71 7.70
N GLN A 127 0.26 14.05 8.67
CA GLN A 127 0.32 14.46 10.08
C GLN A 127 1.74 14.43 10.66
N HIS A 128 2.60 13.55 10.16
CA HIS A 128 3.96 13.34 10.66
C HIS A 128 5.07 13.77 9.70
N TYR A 129 4.76 14.32 8.53
CA TYR A 129 5.75 14.77 7.56
C TYR A 129 6.69 15.81 8.18
N GLU A 130 8.01 15.58 8.05
CA GLU A 130 9.08 16.40 8.64
C GLU A 130 9.04 16.53 10.18
N LYS A 131 8.38 15.58 10.85
CA LYS A 131 8.36 15.47 12.31
C LYS A 131 9.04 14.19 12.78
N SER A 132 9.35 14.12 14.07
CA SER A 132 9.97 12.95 14.71
C SER A 132 9.17 11.64 14.52
N GLY A 133 7.85 11.74 14.31
CA GLY A 133 6.97 10.59 14.07
C GLY A 133 6.91 10.08 12.62
N GLN A 134 7.70 10.61 11.69
CA GLN A 134 7.63 10.22 10.28
C GLN A 134 8.10 8.78 10.07
N GLN A 135 7.22 7.94 9.51
CA GLN A 135 7.50 6.51 9.28
C GLN A 135 7.82 6.16 7.82
N PHE A 136 7.56 7.07 6.88
CA PHE A 136 7.73 6.84 5.44
C PHE A 136 8.35 8.06 4.73
N ASP A 137 9.05 7.78 3.63
CA ASP A 137 9.45 8.76 2.62
C ASP A 137 8.60 8.57 1.36
N LEU A 138 8.14 9.67 0.77
CA LEU A 138 7.48 9.63 -0.55
C LEU A 138 8.55 9.40 -1.63
N VAL A 139 8.38 8.35 -2.44
CA VAL A 139 9.25 8.05 -3.59
C VAL A 139 8.64 8.56 -4.88
N LEU A 140 7.34 8.34 -5.07
CA LEU A 140 6.59 8.71 -6.26
C LEU A 140 5.14 8.97 -5.88
N PHE A 141 4.55 10.01 -6.45
CA PHE A 141 3.10 10.18 -6.50
C PHE A 141 2.70 10.48 -7.94
N LEU A 142 1.84 9.63 -8.49
CA LEU A 142 1.13 9.84 -9.74
C LEU A 142 -0.30 10.21 -9.35
N ASP A 143 -0.63 11.47 -9.59
CA ASP A 143 -1.92 12.07 -9.25
C ASP A 143 -2.84 11.95 -10.46
N GLY A 144 -3.93 11.19 -10.28
CA GLY A 144 -4.92 10.96 -11.31
C GLY A 144 -5.86 12.13 -11.51
N ASN A 145 -6.10 12.45 -12.77
CA ASN A 145 -7.21 13.24 -13.24
C ASN A 145 -8.13 12.32 -14.05
N GLU A 146 -9.18 11.84 -13.38
CA GLU A 146 -10.18 10.94 -13.96
C GLU A 146 -10.94 11.60 -15.11
N ARG A 147 -11.19 12.92 -15.01
CA ARG A 147 -11.90 13.66 -16.05
C ARG A 147 -11.14 13.65 -17.37
N ASP A 148 -9.83 13.82 -17.31
CA ASP A 148 -8.96 13.91 -18.49
C ASP A 148 -8.32 12.56 -18.84
N GLY A 149 -8.58 11.51 -18.06
CA GLY A 149 -8.02 10.16 -18.25
C GLY A 149 -6.49 10.13 -18.18
N LYS A 150 -5.89 11.01 -17.36
CA LYS A 150 -4.44 11.19 -17.28
C LYS A 150 -3.96 11.15 -15.85
N ALA A 151 -2.75 10.66 -15.63
CA ALA A 151 -2.04 10.82 -14.37
C ALA A 151 -0.79 11.68 -14.59
N GLU A 152 -0.49 12.56 -13.63
CA GLU A 152 0.70 13.39 -13.65
C GLU A 152 1.58 13.14 -12.42
N LYS A 153 2.90 13.21 -12.60
CA LYS A 153 3.82 13.13 -11.46
C LYS A 153 3.63 14.39 -10.61
N ALA A 154 3.19 14.20 -9.38
CA ALA A 154 2.91 15.28 -8.44
C ALA A 154 3.90 15.30 -7.27
N GLY A 155 4.05 16.48 -6.68
CA GLY A 155 4.93 16.71 -5.53
C GLY A 155 4.30 16.32 -4.19
N ILE A 156 5.11 16.46 -3.15
CA ILE A 156 4.76 16.12 -1.76
C ILE A 156 3.50 16.82 -1.25
N GLU A 157 3.33 18.11 -1.57
CA GLU A 157 2.17 18.89 -1.10
C GLU A 157 0.85 18.36 -1.66
N ARG A 158 0.83 17.94 -2.93
CA ARG A 158 -0.34 17.31 -3.54
C ARG A 158 -0.66 15.95 -2.92
N PHE A 159 0.37 15.13 -2.65
CA PHE A 159 0.18 13.87 -1.95
C PHE A 159 -0.39 14.08 -0.54
N ARG A 160 0.14 15.06 0.22
CA ARG A 160 -0.32 15.39 1.56
C ARG A 160 -1.75 15.91 1.61
N ALA A 161 -2.23 16.52 0.52
CA ALA A 161 -3.62 16.95 0.39
C ALA A 161 -4.57 15.86 -0.13
N SER A 162 -4.06 14.75 -0.68
CA SER A 162 -4.87 13.76 -1.41
C SER A 162 -5.93 13.10 -0.55
N TRP A 163 -5.61 12.78 0.71
CA TRP A 163 -6.52 12.11 1.64
C TRP A 163 -7.74 12.97 2.02
N LYS A 164 -7.66 14.30 1.82
CA LYS A 164 -8.73 15.27 2.14
C LYS A 164 -9.77 15.38 1.02
N ARG A 165 -9.51 14.75 -0.14
CA ARG A 165 -10.38 14.86 -1.32
C ARG A 165 -11.73 14.21 -1.03
N PRO A 166 -12.85 14.92 -1.24
CA PRO A 166 -14.17 14.32 -1.12
C PRO A 166 -14.36 13.25 -2.20
N LYS A 167 -15.28 12.30 -1.98
CA LYS A 167 -15.62 11.30 -3.02
C LYS A 167 -16.05 11.93 -4.36
N TRP A 168 -16.57 13.16 -4.33
CA TRP A 168 -16.97 13.93 -5.51
C TRP A 168 -15.84 14.75 -6.15
N HIS A 169 -14.59 14.55 -5.73
CA HIS A 169 -13.46 15.37 -6.18
C HIS A 169 -13.30 15.41 -7.70
N ILE A 170 -13.72 14.35 -8.40
CA ILE A 170 -13.84 14.22 -9.85
C ILE A 170 -14.50 15.45 -10.49
N LEU A 171 -15.51 16.04 -9.84
CA LEU A 171 -16.25 17.20 -10.33
C LEU A 171 -15.49 18.53 -10.20
N THR A 172 -14.38 18.55 -9.46
CA THR A 172 -13.65 19.77 -9.05
C THR A 172 -12.19 19.83 -9.48
N GLN A 173 -11.68 18.80 -10.19
CA GLN A 173 -10.26 18.62 -10.54
C GLN A 173 -9.62 19.79 -11.34
N ASN A 174 -10.41 20.71 -11.89
CA ASN A 174 -9.94 21.91 -12.62
C ASN A 174 -9.91 23.20 -11.77
N THR A 175 -10.19 23.14 -10.47
CA THR A 175 -10.13 24.31 -9.60
C THR A 175 -8.72 24.40 -9.00
N PRO A 176 -7.94 25.47 -9.25
CA PRO A 176 -6.66 25.65 -8.61
C PRO A 176 -6.84 25.53 -7.09
N PHE A 177 -5.97 24.79 -6.40
CA PHE A 177 -5.92 24.80 -4.94
C PHE A 177 -5.77 26.27 -4.51
N ALA A 178 -6.86 26.85 -4.00
CA ALA A 178 -6.79 28.15 -3.38
C ALA A 178 -5.92 27.99 -2.13
N SER A 179 -4.70 28.51 -2.20
CA SER A 179 -3.82 28.70 -1.06
C SER A 179 -4.58 29.53 -0.02
N ARG A 180 -4.90 28.90 1.11
CA ARG A 180 -5.20 29.59 2.37
C ARG A 180 -3.99 29.50 3.27
#